data_AF-A0A1V3PSN8-F1
#
_entry.id   AF-A0A1V3PSN8-F1
#
_cell.length_a   1.000
_cell.length_b   1.000
_cell.length_c   1.000
_cell.angle_alpha   90.00
_cell.angle_beta   90.00
_cell.angle_gamma   90.00
#
_symmetry.space_group_name_H-M   'P 1'
#
loop_
_entity.id
_entity.type
_entity.pdbx_description
1 polymer ?
#
loop_
_entity_poly.entity_id
_entity_poly.type
_entity_poly.pdbx_seq_one_letter_code
_entity_poly.pdbx_strand_id
1 'polypeptide(L)'
;MPLSDNFVSYSGALVNVWVTASTEQQALATAAQEVQEGGWCIESLEAVFPVTREDYSTDAAGLEHFEQALVDDIVLVFHTWQEGKRQ
;
A
#
# COMPACT_ATOMS: atom_id res chain seq x y z
N MET A 1 -15.81 -7.91 -28.62
CA MET A 1 -15.43 -6.79 -27.75
C MET A 1 -13.91 -6.64 -27.88
N PRO A 2 -13.37 -5.58 -28.49
CA PRO A 2 -11.92 -5.40 -28.49
C PRO A 2 -11.52 -4.99 -27.07
N LEU A 3 -10.72 -5.83 -26.41
CA LEU A 3 -9.99 -5.47 -25.20
C LEU A 3 -9.03 -4.35 -25.64
N SER A 4 -9.24 -3.14 -25.12
CA SER A 4 -8.31 -2.03 -25.34
C SER A 4 -6.89 -2.48 -24.97
N ASP A 5 -5.94 -2.20 -25.87
CA ASP A 5 -4.51 -2.59 -25.90
C ASP A 5 -3.66 -2.05 -24.72
N ASN A 6 -4.27 -1.84 -23.55
CA ASN A 6 -3.64 -1.19 -22.40
C ASN A 6 -3.89 -1.93 -21.08
N PHE A 7 -4.15 -3.24 -21.13
CA PHE A 7 -4.05 -4.09 -19.94
C PHE A 7 -2.57 -4.24 -19.59
N VAL A 8 -2.07 -3.30 -18.78
CA VAL A 8 -0.74 -3.42 -18.17
C VAL A 8 -0.81 -4.57 -17.17
N SER A 9 -0.17 -5.68 -17.51
CA SER A 9 0.00 -6.81 -16.59
C SER A 9 1.17 -6.51 -15.65
N TYR A 10 0.89 -6.50 -14.36
CA TYR A 10 1.90 -6.31 -13.32
C TYR A 10 2.28 -7.68 -12.75
N SER A 11 3.59 -7.95 -12.69
CA SER A 11 4.08 -9.22 -12.14
C SER A 11 4.11 -9.23 -10.61
N GLY A 12 4.04 -8.04 -10.00
CA GLY A 12 4.09 -7.86 -8.56
C GLY A 12 4.08 -6.39 -8.17
N ALA A 13 3.90 -6.16 -6.89
CA ALA A 13 3.90 -4.84 -6.28
C ALA A 13 4.42 -4.90 -4.85
N LEU A 14 5.07 -3.81 -4.43
CA LEU A 14 5.24 -3.49 -3.02
C LEU A 14 4.15 -2.50 -2.66
N VAL A 15 3.33 -2.83 -1.66
CA VAL A 15 2.24 -1.98 -1.22
C VAL A 15 2.56 -1.44 0.16
N ASN A 16 2.72 -0.12 0.25
CA ASN A 16 2.81 0.56 1.53
C ASN A 16 1.41 0.97 1.95
N VAL A 17 1.03 0.64 3.18
CA VAL A 17 -0.29 0.92 3.72
C VAL A 17 -0.16 1.72 5.01
N TRP A 18 -0.79 2.88 5.05
CA TRP A 18 -0.99 3.68 6.26
C TRP A 18 -2.45 3.52 6.68
N VAL A 19 -2.68 3.17 7.94
CA VAL A 19 -4.04 2.95 8.46
C VAL A 19 -4.13 3.44 9.89
N THR A 20 -5.25 4.09 10.22
CA THR A 20 -5.57 4.46 11.60
C THR A 20 -6.22 3.29 12.31
N ALA A 21 -5.44 2.57 13.12
CA ALA A 21 -5.93 1.44 13.90
C ALA A 21 -5.50 1.53 15.36
N SER A 22 -6.33 0.97 16.24
CA SER A 22 -6.03 0.93 17.68
C SER A 22 -5.06 -0.19 18.05
N THR A 23 -4.91 -1.19 17.18
CA THR A 23 -4.01 -2.34 17.38
C THR A 23 -3.36 -2.74 16.07
N GLU A 24 -2.17 -3.33 16.15
CA GLU A 24 -1.45 -3.89 14.98
C GLU A 24 -2.29 -4.94 14.24
N GLN A 25 -3.02 -5.79 14.97
CA GLN A 25 -3.87 -6.83 14.36
C GLN A 25 -5.02 -6.22 13.56
N GLN A 26 -5.63 -5.14 14.04
CA GLN A 26 -6.65 -4.42 13.27
C GLN A 26 -6.02 -3.75 12.04
N ALA A 27 -4.85 -3.11 12.20
CA ALA A 27 -4.13 -2.50 11.08
C ALA A 27 -3.88 -3.51 9.96
N LEU A 28 -3.33 -4.68 10.32
CA LEU A 28 -3.03 -5.75 9.38
C LEU A 28 -4.30 -6.32 8.73
N ALA A 29 -5.37 -6.51 9.49
CA ALA A 29 -6.63 -7.02 8.94
C ALA A 29 -7.22 -6.04 7.92
N THR A 30 -7.28 -4.74 8.25
CA THR A 30 -7.79 -3.71 7.34
C THR A 30 -6.92 -3.59 6.10
N ALA A 31 -5.59 -3.50 6.27
CA ALA A 31 -4.65 -3.43 5.16
C ALA A 31 -4.77 -4.66 4.23
N ALA A 32 -4.86 -5.85 4.81
CA ALA A 32 -4.98 -7.09 4.03
C ALA A 32 -6.29 -7.14 3.25
N GLN A 33 -7.40 -6.72 3.87
CA GLN A 33 -8.71 -6.68 3.23
C GLN A 33 -8.68 -5.76 2.01
N GLU A 34 -8.22 -4.50 2.15
CA GLU A 34 -8.20 -3.53 1.05
C GLU A 34 -7.31 -3.98 -0.12
N VAL A 35 -6.13 -4.55 0.18
CA VAL A 35 -5.23 -5.08 -0.84
C VAL A 35 -5.89 -6.23 -1.61
N GLN A 36 -6.58 -7.13 -0.90
CA GLN A 36 -7.28 -8.27 -1.51
C GLN A 36 -8.52 -7.84 -2.29
N GLU A 37 -9.29 -6.87 -1.80
CA GLU A 37 -10.44 -6.28 -2.51
C GLU A 37 -9.99 -5.53 -3.78
N GLY A 38 -8.78 -4.96 -3.75
CA GLY A 38 -8.09 -4.42 -4.93
C GLY A 38 -7.63 -5.48 -5.95
N GLY A 39 -7.84 -6.77 -5.68
CA GLY A 39 -7.51 -7.88 -6.57
C GLY A 39 -6.07 -8.38 -6.45
N TRP A 40 -5.33 -7.96 -5.43
CA TRP A 40 -3.95 -8.40 -5.21
C TRP A 40 -3.87 -9.59 -4.25
N CYS A 41 -2.90 -10.47 -4.48
CA CYS A 41 -2.56 -11.54 -3.56
C CYS A 41 -1.35 -11.13 -2.72
N ILE A 42 -1.46 -11.21 -1.40
CA ILE A 42 -0.36 -10.87 -0.48
C ILE A 42 0.54 -12.09 -0.36
N GLU A 43 1.78 -11.98 -0.82
CA GLU A 43 2.77 -13.06 -0.69
C GLU A 43 3.48 -13.03 0.66
N SER A 44 3.87 -11.84 1.12
CA SER A 44 4.59 -11.64 2.39
C SER A 44 4.33 -10.25 2.96
N LEU A 45 4.49 -10.14 4.28
CA LEU A 45 4.53 -8.86 5.00
C LEU A 45 6.00 -8.50 5.24
N GLU A 46 6.46 -7.34 4.74
CA GLU A 46 7.83 -6.88 4.94
C GLU A 46 8.05 -6.32 6.35
N ALA A 47 7.19 -5.40 6.78
CA ALA A 47 7.27 -4.77 8.08
C ALA A 47 5.90 -4.22 8.52
N VAL A 48 5.70 -4.17 9.83
CA VAL A 48 4.58 -3.48 10.47
C VAL A 48 5.08 -2.82 11.74
N PHE A 49 4.74 -1.55 11.92
CA PHE A 49 5.12 -0.79 13.11
C PHE A 49 4.22 0.44 13.25
N PRO A 50 3.97 0.90 14.49
CA PRO A 50 3.30 2.18 14.70
C PRO A 50 4.22 3.31 14.23
N VAL A 51 3.62 4.33 13.63
CA VAL A 51 4.31 5.52 13.14
C VAL A 51 3.68 6.77 13.74
N THR A 52 4.52 7.78 13.95
CA THR A 52 4.14 9.12 14.36
C THR A 52 4.58 10.11 13.31
N ARG A 53 4.08 11.35 13.41
CA ARG A 53 4.47 12.43 12.51
C ARG A 53 5.99 12.68 12.50
N GLU A 54 6.66 12.45 13.63
CA GLU A 54 8.10 12.71 13.80
C GLU A 54 8.98 11.74 13.00
N ASP A 55 8.48 10.52 12.77
CA ASP A 55 9.15 9.49 11.97
C ASP A 55 9.35 9.92 10.51
N TYR A 56 8.59 10.90 10.04
CA TYR A 56 8.66 11.45 8.68
C TYR A 56 9.37 12.80 8.60
N SER A 57 10.14 13.18 9.62
CA SER A 57 10.85 14.48 9.66
C SER A 57 11.76 14.75 8.45
N THR A 58 12.24 13.71 7.78
CA THR A 58 13.06 13.80 6.56
C THR A 58 12.39 13.27 5.30
N ASP A 59 11.15 12.78 5.39
CA ASP A 59 10.43 12.16 4.27
C ASP A 59 9.07 12.84 4.05
N ALA A 60 9.06 13.84 3.19
CA ALA A 60 7.86 14.64 2.90
C ALA A 60 6.75 13.82 2.22
N ALA A 61 7.09 12.81 1.42
CA ALA A 61 6.10 11.97 0.74
C ALA A 61 5.42 11.04 1.74
N GLY A 62 6.20 10.37 2.60
CA GLY A 62 5.66 9.58 3.70
C GLY A 62 4.79 10.40 4.67
N LEU A 63 5.18 11.66 4.94
CA LEU A 63 4.38 12.58 5.75
C LEU A 63 3.02 12.87 5.11
N GLU A 64 2.96 13.16 3.81
CA GLU A 64 1.71 13.43 3.10
C GLU A 64 0.75 12.22 3.19
N HIS A 65 1.27 11.00 2.97
CA HIS A 65 0.48 9.77 3.08
C HIS A 65 -0.01 9.53 4.51
N PHE A 66 0.84 9.77 5.51
CA PHE A 66 0.46 9.71 6.92
C PHE A 66 -0.67 10.71 7.24
N GLU A 67 -0.52 11.97 6.82
CA GLU A 67 -1.55 12.99 7.05
C GLU A 67 -2.87 12.66 6.37
N GLN A 68 -2.81 12.13 5.15
CA GLN A 68 -4.01 11.71 4.43
C GLN A 68 -4.67 10.51 5.11
N ALA A 69 -3.90 9.54 5.62
CA ALA A 69 -4.47 8.41 6.37
C ALA A 69 -5.18 8.86 7.67
N LEU A 70 -4.76 9.97 8.29
CA LEU A 70 -5.49 10.55 9.42
C LEU A 70 -6.85 11.14 9.03
N VAL A 71 -7.07 11.46 7.75
CA VAL A 71 -8.31 12.03 7.23
C VAL A 71 -9.20 10.93 6.63
N ASP A 72 -8.61 10.08 5.79
CA ASP A 72 -9.30 9.06 5.00
C ASP A 72 -9.32 7.68 5.66
N ASP A 73 -8.80 7.56 6.88
CA ASP A 73 -8.63 6.32 7.69
C ASP A 73 -7.59 5.34 7.13
N ILE A 74 -7.41 5.31 5.80
CA ILE A 74 -6.49 4.43 5.11
C ILE A 74 -5.92 5.04 3.83
N VAL A 75 -4.64 4.78 3.55
CA VAL A 75 -3.95 5.13 2.32
C VAL A 75 -3.12 3.94 1.85
N LEU A 76 -3.27 3.58 0.58
CA LEU A 76 -2.49 2.52 -0.08
C LEU A 76 -1.65 3.14 -1.21
N VAL A 77 -0.34 2.91 -1.16
CA VAL A 77 0.59 3.31 -2.22
C VAL A 77 1.18 2.07 -2.87
N PHE A 78 0.90 1.91 -4.17
CA PHE A 78 1.33 0.76 -4.95
C PHE A 78 2.60 1.08 -5.74
N HIS A 79 3.68 0.38 -5.42
CA HIS A 79 4.92 0.38 -6.20
C HIS A 79 4.93 -0.88 -7.08
N THR A 80 4.31 -0.78 -8.25
CA THR A 80 4.15 -1.90 -9.19
C THR A 80 5.32 -2.02 -10.17
N TRP A 81 5.68 -3.24 -10.57
CA TRP A 81 6.59 -3.48 -11.70
C TRP A 81 5.92 -4.35 -12.78
N GLN A 82 6.24 -4.04 -14.04
CA GLN A 82 5.69 -4.75 -15.19
C GLN A 82 6.33 -6.14 -15.35
N GLU A 83 5.56 -7.10 -15.87
CA GLU A 83 6.11 -8.37 -16.35
C GLU A 83 7.20 -8.11 -17.41
N GLY A 84 8.43 -8.55 -17.12
CA GLY A 84 9.53 -8.51 -18.09
C GLY A 84 10.69 -7.55 -17.80
N LYS A 85 10.67 -6.77 -16.71
CA LYS A 85 11.87 -6.06 -16.23
C LYS A 85 12.34 -6.61 -14.88
N ARG A 86 13.00 -7.77 -14.91
CA ARG A 86 14.05 -8.08 -13.94
C ARG A 86 15.18 -7.06 -14.17
N GLN A 87 15.41 -6.17 -13.22
CA GLN A 87 16.72 -5.53 -13.05
C GLN A 87 17.46 -6.25 -11.93
#